data_AF-A0AAV5D4G7-F1
#
_entry.id   AF-A0AAV5D4G7-F1
#
_cell.length_a   1.000
_cell.length_b   1.000
_cell.length_c   1.000
_cell.angle_alpha   90.00
_cell.angle_beta   90.00
_cell.angle_gamma   90.00
#
_symmetry.space_group_name_H-M   'P 1'
#
loop_
_entity.id
_entity.type
_entity.pdbx_description
1 polymer ?
#
loop_
_entity_poly.entity_id
_entity_poly.type
_entity_poly.pdbx_seq_one_letter_code
_entity_poly.pdbx_strand_id
1 'polypeptide(L)'
;MDASVSSALRLSSNPTIPGRSGTRRPPNLVATSRHPSGAAAARLHAVSPSPSSSPPAAAPVESFGFDALKETFSVDVAAAEARPLDVPLAAPFTIASSRLESVSNVAVRVELRSGAVGWGEAPVLPSVTAEDQPAALAAAGRACKALAGVPTAPLGALLQEVAGVLPGHDFASIPIVAPNEAAQLAAKYRGQGFQTLKLKVGKNLNSDIEVLKAIRLVHPDCSFILDANEGYTAEQAIEVLDRLNEMGVTPVLFEQPVHRDDWEGLRDVSVVAMDKYKVAVAADESLEVIDAARKANVALMIGGMVETRIAMGFAGHLAAGLGCFSFIDLDTPLLLSEDPVYGGYEGLFVVKKE
;
A
#
# COMPACT_ATOMS: atom_id res chain seq x y z
N MET A 1 29.79 29.73 7.39
CA MET A 1 29.58 28.90 8.58
C MET A 1 28.29 29.39 9.21
N ASP A 2 27.18 28.76 8.87
CA ASP A 2 25.94 28.88 9.63
C ASP A 2 25.27 27.52 9.55
N ALA A 3 25.41 26.77 10.65
CA ALA A 3 24.77 25.49 10.84
C ALA A 3 23.40 25.77 11.47
N SER A 4 22.36 25.83 10.65
CA SER A 4 20.99 25.72 11.15
C SER A 4 20.80 24.29 11.63
N VAL A 5 20.95 24.09 12.95
CA VAL A 5 20.68 22.84 13.64
C VAL A 5 19.25 22.41 13.29
N SER A 6 19.15 21.30 12.55
CA SER A 6 17.91 20.55 12.35
C SER A 6 17.37 20.17 13.72
N SER A 7 16.29 20.81 14.16
CA SER A 7 15.60 20.39 15.37
C SER A 7 14.79 19.15 15.05
N ALA A 8 15.09 18.03 15.71
CA ALA A 8 14.26 16.82 15.68
C ALA A 8 12.77 17.18 15.77
N LEU A 9 11.95 16.54 14.93
CA LEU A 9 10.49 16.67 14.92
C LEU A 9 9.95 16.31 16.32
N ARG A 10 9.66 17.31 17.16
CA ARG A 10 8.88 17.11 18.39
C ARG A 10 7.41 17.28 18.06
N LEU A 11 6.79 16.21 17.54
CA LEU A 11 5.36 16.17 17.23
C LEU A 11 4.53 16.27 18.53
N SER A 12 3.92 17.43 18.77
CA SER A 12 3.17 17.71 20.00
C SER A 12 1.90 16.88 20.12
N SER A 13 1.59 16.45 21.34
CA SER A 13 0.29 15.91 21.73
C SER A 13 -0.84 16.95 21.61
N ASN A 14 -2.06 16.48 21.36
CA ASN A 14 -3.29 17.27 21.23
C ASN A 14 -3.42 18.39 22.28
N PRO A 15 -4.02 19.56 21.93
CA PRO A 15 -4.29 20.61 22.89
C PRO A 15 -5.25 20.10 23.98
N THR A 16 -4.87 20.36 25.22
CA THR A 16 -5.67 20.10 26.42
C THR A 16 -6.97 20.90 26.35
N ILE A 17 -8.11 20.20 26.48
CA ILE A 17 -9.43 20.82 26.63
C ILE A 17 -9.44 21.60 27.96
N PRO A 18 -9.71 22.92 27.97
CA PRO A 18 -9.79 23.67 29.21
C PRO A 18 -11.15 23.44 29.89
N GLY A 19 -11.10 22.99 31.15
CA GLY A 19 -12.17 23.21 32.12
C GLY A 19 -12.92 21.97 32.60
N ARG A 20 -12.45 21.39 33.71
CA ARG A 20 -13.31 20.90 34.79
C ARG A 20 -12.52 20.82 36.10
N SER A 21 -12.70 21.82 36.94
CA SER A 21 -12.26 21.83 38.33
C SER A 21 -13.02 20.76 39.12
N GLY A 22 -12.29 19.82 39.74
CA GLY A 22 -12.89 18.82 40.62
C GLY A 22 -11.82 18.03 41.36
N THR A 23 -11.45 18.49 42.55
CA THR A 23 -10.48 17.86 43.44
C THR A 23 -10.95 16.49 43.92
N ARG A 24 -10.22 15.41 43.59
CA ARG A 24 -10.15 14.19 44.40
C ARG A 24 -8.73 13.60 44.33
N ARG A 25 -8.07 13.54 45.50
CA ARG A 25 -6.75 12.92 45.72
C ARG A 25 -6.78 11.42 45.39
N PRO A 26 -5.70 10.83 44.86
CA PRO A 26 -5.54 9.37 44.82
C PRO A 26 -5.10 8.86 46.21
N PRO A 27 -5.54 7.66 46.64
CA PRO A 27 -4.98 7.03 47.82
C PRO A 27 -3.63 6.38 47.50
N ASN A 28 -2.64 6.66 48.35
CA ASN A 28 -1.39 5.92 48.44
C ASN A 28 -1.67 4.47 48.85
N LEU A 29 -1.04 3.50 48.19
CA LEU A 29 -0.89 2.16 48.74
C LEU A 29 0.58 1.74 48.70
N VAL A 30 1.04 1.41 49.90
CA VAL A 30 2.39 1.18 50.37
C VAL A 30 2.87 -0.20 49.93
N ALA A 31 4.13 -0.30 49.49
CA ALA A 31 4.82 -1.56 49.27
C ALA A 31 5.12 -2.23 50.62
N THR A 32 4.68 -3.48 50.79
CA THR A 32 5.22 -4.37 51.82
C THR A 32 5.53 -5.73 51.21
N SER A 33 6.82 -6.07 51.23
CA SER A 33 7.33 -7.40 50.94
C SER A 33 6.89 -8.40 52.02
N ARG A 34 6.57 -9.63 51.60
CA ARG A 34 6.74 -10.88 52.39
C ARG A 34 6.38 -12.08 51.50
N HIS A 35 7.37 -12.89 51.18
CA HIS A 35 7.16 -14.28 50.75
C HIS A 35 6.49 -15.08 51.88
N PRO A 36 5.62 -16.05 51.53
CA PRO A 36 5.94 -17.41 51.90
C PRO A 36 5.64 -18.45 50.79
N SER A 37 6.41 -19.52 50.87
CA SER A 37 6.34 -20.78 50.11
C SER A 37 5.02 -21.55 50.28
N GLY A 38 4.59 -22.25 49.23
CA GLY A 38 3.60 -23.34 49.35
C GLY A 38 2.94 -23.70 48.02
N ALA A 39 3.33 -24.82 47.44
CA ALA A 39 2.70 -25.38 46.24
C ALA A 39 1.32 -25.97 46.57
N ALA A 40 0.28 -25.57 45.83
CA ALA A 40 -0.98 -26.28 45.72
C ALA A 40 -1.60 -26.04 44.35
N ALA A 41 -1.73 -27.10 43.56
CA ALA A 41 -2.35 -27.08 42.23
C ALA A 41 -3.88 -26.89 42.37
N ALA A 42 -4.40 -25.77 41.86
CA ALA A 42 -5.84 -25.56 41.73
C ALA A 42 -6.30 -26.03 40.33
N ARG A 43 -7.09 -27.10 40.28
CA ARG A 43 -7.77 -27.57 39.07
C ARG A 43 -8.96 -26.67 38.77
N LEU A 44 -9.02 -26.11 37.56
CA LEU A 44 -10.21 -25.41 37.06
C LEU A 44 -11.27 -26.44 36.63
N HIS A 45 -12.45 -26.39 37.24
CA HIS A 45 -13.62 -27.15 36.81
C HIS A 45 -14.32 -26.40 35.66
N ALA A 46 -14.51 -27.08 34.53
CA ALA A 46 -15.34 -26.59 33.44
C ALA A 46 -16.82 -26.64 33.84
N VAL A 47 -17.52 -25.51 33.75
CA VAL A 47 -18.98 -25.43 33.89
C VAL A 47 -19.58 -25.60 32.49
N SER A 48 -20.37 -26.65 32.30
CA SER A 48 -21.11 -26.85 31.05
C SER A 48 -22.32 -25.90 30.97
N PRO A 49 -22.60 -25.25 29.83
CA PRO A 49 -23.76 -24.38 29.68
C PRO A 49 -25.04 -25.21 29.48
N SER A 50 -26.14 -24.76 30.12
CA SER A 50 -27.49 -25.32 29.98
C SER A 50 -28.14 -24.88 28.65
N PRO A 51 -29.05 -25.69 28.04
CA PRO A 51 -29.66 -25.34 26.77
C PRO A 51 -30.97 -24.57 27.00
N SER A 52 -31.04 -23.30 26.63
CA SER A 52 -32.26 -22.68 26.04
C SER A 52 -32.10 -21.17 25.80
N SER A 53 -32.07 -20.81 24.52
CA SER A 53 -32.90 -19.80 23.86
C SER A 53 -32.28 -19.52 22.50
N SER A 54 -33.06 -19.66 21.44
CA SER A 54 -32.62 -19.34 20.08
C SER A 54 -32.19 -17.87 20.03
N PRO A 55 -31.01 -17.54 19.49
CA PRO A 55 -30.61 -16.15 19.36
C PRO A 55 -31.56 -15.41 18.42
N PRO A 56 -31.93 -14.15 18.69
CA PRO A 56 -32.68 -13.36 17.73
C PRO A 56 -31.87 -13.28 16.43
N ALA A 57 -32.57 -13.31 15.29
CA ALA A 57 -31.95 -13.17 13.98
C ALA A 57 -31.04 -11.94 14.00
N ALA A 58 -29.75 -12.15 13.73
CA ALA A 58 -28.78 -11.08 13.66
C ALA A 58 -29.31 -10.02 12.67
N ALA A 59 -29.43 -8.77 13.11
CA ALA A 59 -29.59 -7.65 12.19
C ALA A 59 -28.48 -7.76 11.14
N PRO A 60 -28.75 -7.42 9.86
CA PRO A 60 -27.72 -7.46 8.84
C PRO A 60 -26.54 -6.64 9.35
N VAL A 61 -25.40 -7.30 9.55
CA VAL A 61 -24.16 -6.62 9.85
C VAL A 61 -23.88 -5.80 8.60
N GLU A 62 -24.16 -4.50 8.64
CA GLU A 62 -23.68 -3.61 7.60
C GLU A 62 -22.19 -3.86 7.48
N SER A 63 -21.74 -4.22 6.27
CA SER A 63 -20.33 -4.49 6.03
C SER A 63 -19.57 -3.19 6.24
N PHE A 64 -19.04 -3.00 7.45
CA PHE A 64 -18.10 -1.93 7.71
C PHE A 64 -16.80 -2.28 6.98
N GLY A 65 -16.57 -1.61 5.85
CA GLY A 65 -15.42 -1.83 4.99
C GLY A 65 -14.93 -0.50 4.42
N PHE A 66 -13.72 -0.50 3.88
CA PHE A 66 -13.11 0.72 3.36
C PHE A 66 -13.94 1.38 2.25
N ASP A 67 -14.63 0.60 1.42
CA ASP A 67 -15.57 1.12 0.41
C ASP A 67 -16.75 1.86 1.02
N ALA A 68 -17.37 1.29 2.07
CA ALA A 68 -18.41 1.99 2.80
C ALA A 68 -17.88 3.27 3.46
N LEU A 69 -16.65 3.24 3.99
CA LEU A 69 -16.00 4.41 4.58
C LEU A 69 -15.76 5.51 3.54
N LYS A 70 -15.33 5.17 2.32
CA LYS A 70 -15.12 6.14 1.22
C LYS A 70 -16.39 6.94 0.92
N GLU A 71 -17.56 6.31 0.98
CA GLU A 71 -18.84 6.94 0.67
C GLU A 71 -19.47 7.66 1.87
N THR A 72 -19.28 7.14 3.08
CA THR A 72 -20.00 7.60 4.28
C THR A 72 -19.19 8.54 5.18
N PHE A 73 -17.87 8.53 5.09
CA PHE A 73 -17.00 9.39 5.89
C PHE A 73 -16.76 10.72 5.17
N SER A 74 -17.41 11.78 5.65
CA SER A 74 -17.19 13.14 5.17
C SER A 74 -15.96 13.76 5.80
N VAL A 75 -15.09 14.29 4.98
CA VAL A 75 -13.81 14.87 5.37
C VAL A 75 -13.83 16.36 5.03
N ASP A 76 -13.48 17.19 6.02
CA ASP A 76 -13.35 18.63 5.86
C ASP A 76 -11.94 19.08 6.25
N VAL A 77 -11.08 19.28 5.25
CA VAL A 77 -9.67 19.59 5.44
C VAL A 77 -9.50 21.06 5.81
N ALA A 78 -8.89 21.31 6.97
CA ALA A 78 -8.47 22.64 7.42
C ALA A 78 -7.10 23.02 6.84
N ALA A 79 -6.14 22.08 6.89
CA ALA A 79 -4.79 22.28 6.40
C ALA A 79 -4.17 20.95 5.96
N ALA A 80 -3.29 20.98 4.97
CA ALA A 80 -2.45 19.86 4.58
C ALA A 80 -1.04 20.36 4.23
N GLU A 81 -0.02 19.66 4.69
CA GLU A 81 1.38 20.03 4.45
C GLU A 81 2.25 18.79 4.20
N ALA A 82 3.25 18.94 3.35
CA ALA A 82 4.30 17.96 3.12
C ALA A 82 5.65 18.57 3.51
N ARG A 83 6.52 17.77 4.13
CA ARG A 83 7.84 18.22 4.56
C ARG A 83 8.89 17.10 4.49
N PRO A 84 10.19 17.44 4.34
CA PRO A 84 11.26 16.48 4.50
C PRO A 84 11.17 15.74 5.84
N LEU A 85 11.44 14.44 5.82
CA LEU A 85 11.56 13.57 6.98
C LEU A 85 12.93 12.89 6.92
N ASP A 86 13.93 13.62 7.40
CA ASP A 86 15.31 13.15 7.45
C ASP A 86 15.64 12.63 8.85
N VAL A 87 16.02 11.36 8.95
CA VAL A 87 16.43 10.75 10.22
C VAL A 87 17.74 9.98 10.01
N PRO A 88 18.83 10.31 10.73
CA PRO A 88 20.06 9.54 10.65
C PRO A 88 19.84 8.10 11.11
N LEU A 89 20.56 7.15 10.51
CA LEU A 89 20.59 5.77 10.99
C LEU A 89 21.57 5.66 12.17
N ALA A 90 21.31 4.73 13.10
CA ALA A 90 22.20 4.45 14.23
C ALA A 90 23.58 3.93 13.77
N ALA A 91 23.61 3.26 12.62
CA ALA A 91 24.81 2.89 11.88
C ALA A 91 24.50 2.82 10.37
N PRO A 92 25.51 2.95 9.48
CA PRO A 92 25.28 2.81 8.05
C PRO A 92 24.65 1.47 7.69
N PHE A 93 23.58 1.49 6.91
CA PHE A 93 22.85 0.32 6.44
C PHE A 93 23.14 0.10 4.96
N THR A 94 23.55 -1.11 4.58
CA THR A 94 23.91 -1.43 3.18
C THR A 94 22.97 -2.50 2.65
N ILE A 95 22.32 -2.19 1.54
CA ILE A 95 21.58 -3.15 0.72
C ILE A 95 22.37 -3.44 -0.56
N ALA A 96 21.90 -4.40 -1.37
CA ALA A 96 22.59 -4.79 -2.60
C ALA A 96 22.81 -3.61 -3.58
N SER A 97 21.90 -2.64 -3.60
CA SER A 97 21.91 -1.53 -4.56
C SER A 97 22.42 -0.20 -4.00
N SER A 98 22.52 -0.04 -2.67
CA SER A 98 22.87 1.25 -2.07
C SER A 98 23.38 1.12 -0.62
N ARG A 99 24.06 2.17 -0.17
CA ARG A 99 24.46 2.37 1.22
C ARG A 99 23.78 3.62 1.75
N LEU A 100 23.14 3.49 2.90
CA LEU A 100 22.33 4.50 3.55
C LEU A 100 22.98 4.91 4.88
N GLU A 101 23.02 6.21 5.13
CA GLU A 101 23.44 6.77 6.43
C GLU A 101 22.27 7.45 7.15
N SER A 102 21.18 7.69 6.44
CA SER A 102 19.94 8.33 6.89
C SER A 102 18.78 7.88 6.02
N VAL A 103 17.57 7.95 6.55
CA VAL A 103 16.36 8.04 5.71
C VAL A 103 16.16 9.48 5.27
N SER A 104 15.67 9.67 4.03
CA SER A 104 15.31 10.97 3.46
C SER A 104 13.92 10.89 2.85
N ASN A 105 12.93 10.63 3.70
CA ASN A 105 11.55 10.41 3.32
C ASN A 105 10.78 11.73 3.28
N VAL A 106 9.48 11.68 2.99
CA VAL A 106 8.58 12.85 3.08
C VAL A 106 7.45 12.54 4.04
N ALA A 107 7.25 13.39 5.06
CA ALA A 107 6.09 13.33 5.94
C ALA A 107 4.96 14.20 5.39
N VAL A 108 3.74 13.68 5.44
CA VAL A 108 2.50 14.39 5.09
C VAL A 108 1.63 14.52 6.34
N ARG A 109 1.15 15.73 6.60
CA ARG A 109 0.20 16.03 7.67
C ARG A 109 -1.09 16.54 7.07
N VAL A 110 -2.23 16.01 7.53
CA VAL A 110 -3.56 16.52 7.19
C VAL A 110 -4.31 16.83 8.48
N GLU A 111 -4.80 18.05 8.60
CA GLU A 111 -5.62 18.51 9.71
C GLU A 111 -7.04 18.79 9.22
N LEU A 112 -8.02 18.25 9.93
CA LEU A 112 -9.43 18.47 9.65
C LEU A 112 -9.96 19.65 10.45
N ARG A 113 -11.03 20.29 9.98
CA ARG A 113 -11.70 21.37 10.74
C ARG A 113 -12.28 20.92 12.07
N SER A 114 -12.47 19.61 12.27
CA SER A 114 -12.81 19.02 13.57
C SER A 114 -11.66 19.08 14.60
N GLY A 115 -10.44 19.43 14.17
CA GLY A 115 -9.22 19.38 14.96
C GLY A 115 -8.50 18.03 14.93
N ALA A 116 -9.03 17.03 14.23
CA ALA A 116 -8.35 15.75 14.04
C ALA A 116 -7.13 15.92 13.10
N VAL A 117 -6.04 15.21 13.40
CA VAL A 117 -4.80 15.26 12.61
C VAL A 117 -4.40 13.85 12.19
N GLY A 118 -4.16 13.67 10.90
CA GLY A 118 -3.61 12.46 10.31
C GLY A 118 -2.18 12.70 9.82
N TRP A 119 -1.36 11.65 9.88
CA TRP A 119 0.01 11.63 9.37
C TRP A 119 0.19 10.50 8.37
N GLY A 120 0.95 10.76 7.32
CA GLY A 120 1.41 9.80 6.33
C GLY A 120 2.90 10.01 6.03
N GLU A 121 3.51 9.00 5.41
CA GLU A 121 4.91 9.02 5.04
C GLU A 121 5.05 8.45 3.62
N ALA A 122 5.83 9.12 2.78
CA ALA A 122 6.27 8.62 1.49
C ALA A 122 7.76 8.22 1.63
N PRO A 123 8.07 6.91 1.69
CA PRO A 123 9.44 6.44 1.74
C PRO A 123 10.14 6.68 0.40
N VAL A 124 11.40 7.13 0.47
CA VAL A 124 12.18 7.46 -0.73
C VAL A 124 13.51 6.72 -0.68
N LEU A 125 13.76 5.93 -1.72
CA LEU A 125 15.02 5.27 -1.93
C LEU A 125 15.28 5.21 -3.44
N PRO A 126 16.03 6.15 -4.04
CA PRO A 126 16.11 6.28 -5.50
C PRO A 126 16.53 5.00 -6.24
N SER A 127 17.33 4.15 -5.58
CA SER A 127 17.72 2.83 -6.12
C SER A 127 16.58 1.81 -6.20
N VAL A 128 15.40 2.12 -5.65
CA VAL A 128 14.20 1.26 -5.59
C VAL A 128 12.96 2.01 -6.05
N THR A 129 12.70 3.23 -5.56
CA THR A 129 11.46 3.99 -5.82
C THR A 129 11.51 4.88 -7.07
N ALA A 130 12.63 4.89 -7.81
CA ALA A 130 12.94 5.76 -8.97
C ALA A 130 12.96 7.28 -8.70
N GLU A 131 12.17 7.78 -7.76
CA GLU A 131 12.13 9.18 -7.34
C GLU A 131 13.09 9.50 -6.19
N ASP A 132 13.55 10.75 -6.15
CA ASP A 132 14.32 11.32 -5.03
C ASP A 132 13.43 12.17 -4.11
N GLN A 133 13.97 12.60 -2.96
CA GLN A 133 13.19 13.29 -1.94
C GLN A 133 12.61 14.62 -2.46
N PRO A 134 13.36 15.46 -3.22
CA PRO A 134 12.79 16.62 -3.87
C PRO A 134 11.59 16.31 -4.78
N ALA A 135 11.68 15.27 -5.61
CA ALA A 135 10.57 14.86 -6.49
C ALA A 135 9.34 14.40 -5.68
N ALA A 136 9.54 13.54 -4.68
CA ALA A 136 8.48 13.07 -3.79
C ALA A 136 7.84 14.23 -3.02
N LEU A 137 8.65 15.18 -2.52
CA LEU A 137 8.15 16.35 -1.79
C LEU A 137 7.32 17.26 -2.70
N ALA A 138 7.73 17.45 -3.95
CA ALA A 138 6.96 18.21 -4.92
C ALA A 138 5.61 17.53 -5.25
N ALA A 139 5.58 16.20 -5.37
CA ALA A 139 4.36 15.44 -5.59
C ALA A 139 3.41 15.52 -4.38
N ALA A 140 3.92 15.27 -3.18
CA ALA A 140 3.17 15.40 -1.93
C ALA A 140 2.64 16.82 -1.72
N GLY A 141 3.43 17.84 -2.08
CA GLY A 141 3.03 19.24 -2.04
C GLY A 141 1.86 19.57 -2.98
N ARG A 142 1.83 18.98 -4.20
CA ARG A 142 0.68 19.09 -5.11
C ARG A 142 -0.57 18.47 -4.51
N ALA A 143 -0.46 17.27 -3.95
CA ALA A 143 -1.57 16.59 -3.27
C ALA A 143 -2.09 17.40 -2.08
N CYS A 144 -1.21 17.91 -1.21
CA CYS A 144 -1.59 18.75 -0.07
C CYS A 144 -2.30 20.02 -0.52
N LYS A 145 -1.81 20.67 -1.58
CA LYS A 145 -2.45 21.87 -2.14
C LYS A 145 -3.82 21.57 -2.72
N ALA A 146 -4.00 20.42 -3.37
CA ALA A 146 -5.30 20.02 -3.90
C ALA A 146 -6.31 19.77 -2.78
N LEU A 147 -5.88 19.14 -1.68
CA LEU A 147 -6.71 18.95 -0.48
C LEU A 147 -7.04 20.28 0.22
N ALA A 148 -6.11 21.25 0.18
CA ALA A 148 -6.30 22.57 0.77
C ALA A 148 -7.29 23.40 -0.07
N GLY A 149 -8.56 23.42 0.34
CA GLY A 149 -9.61 24.23 -0.28
C GLY A 149 -10.73 23.43 -0.93
N VAL A 150 -10.68 22.10 -0.89
CA VAL A 150 -11.85 21.28 -1.25
C VAL A 150 -12.94 21.51 -0.21
N PRO A 151 -14.20 21.75 -0.62
CA PRO A 151 -15.35 21.69 0.30
C PRO A 151 -15.41 20.35 1.02
N THR A 152 -16.16 20.29 2.13
CA THR A 152 -16.46 19.02 2.78
C THR A 152 -16.95 18.01 1.75
N ALA A 153 -16.27 16.88 1.66
CA ALA A 153 -16.55 15.86 0.65
C ALA A 153 -16.39 14.45 1.25
N PRO A 154 -17.06 13.44 0.67
CA PRO A 154 -16.78 12.05 1.01
C PRO A 154 -15.29 11.72 0.80
N LEU A 155 -14.73 10.87 1.65
CA LEU A 155 -13.35 10.43 1.57
C LEU A 155 -12.98 9.91 0.17
N GLY A 156 -13.88 9.17 -0.48
CA GLY A 156 -13.67 8.66 -1.83
C GLY A 156 -13.43 9.76 -2.88
N ALA A 157 -14.15 10.88 -2.78
CA ALA A 157 -13.99 12.02 -3.68
C ALA A 157 -12.65 12.73 -3.44
N LEU A 158 -12.22 12.87 -2.18
CA LEU A 158 -10.90 13.42 -1.88
C LEU A 158 -9.75 12.53 -2.37
N LEU A 159 -9.89 11.21 -2.26
CA LEU A 159 -8.91 10.27 -2.81
C LEU A 159 -8.81 10.38 -4.33
N GLN A 160 -9.93 10.59 -5.03
CA GLN A 160 -9.94 10.85 -6.48
C GLN A 160 -9.27 12.17 -6.83
N GLU A 161 -9.50 13.24 -6.06
CA GLU A 161 -8.83 14.52 -6.24
C GLU A 161 -7.31 14.39 -6.10
N VAL A 162 -6.85 13.71 -5.05
CA VAL A 162 -5.42 13.41 -4.84
C VAL A 162 -4.85 12.59 -6.00
N ALA A 163 -5.55 11.55 -6.44
CA ALA A 163 -5.14 10.72 -7.57
C ALA A 163 -5.06 11.51 -8.89
N GLY A 164 -5.87 12.56 -9.07
CA GLY A 164 -5.85 13.42 -10.25
C GLY A 164 -4.69 14.43 -10.31
N VAL A 165 -4.09 14.78 -9.16
CA VAL A 165 -3.01 15.80 -9.07
C VAL A 165 -1.63 15.22 -8.81
N LEU A 166 -1.57 14.03 -8.23
CA LEU A 166 -0.37 13.21 -8.30
C LEU A 166 -0.14 12.89 -9.78
N PRO A 167 1.13 12.75 -10.22
CA PRO A 167 1.38 12.30 -11.56
C PRO A 167 0.60 11.00 -11.72
N GLY A 168 -0.42 11.03 -12.57
CA GLY A 168 -1.11 9.82 -12.96
C GLY A 168 -0.07 8.86 -13.54
N HIS A 169 -0.43 7.60 -13.63
CA HIS A 169 0.42 6.68 -14.36
C HIS A 169 0.64 7.22 -15.79
N ASP A 170 1.85 7.08 -16.35
CA ASP A 170 2.17 7.46 -17.74
C ASP A 170 1.38 6.65 -18.80
N PHE A 171 0.38 5.88 -18.35
CA PHE A 171 -0.45 5.00 -19.13
C PHE A 171 -1.93 5.11 -18.74
N ALA A 172 -2.82 4.84 -19.70
CA ALA A 172 -4.26 4.73 -19.46
C ALA A 172 -4.70 3.27 -19.57
N SER A 173 -5.58 2.82 -18.67
CA SER A 173 -6.07 1.45 -18.65
C SER A 173 -7.26 1.23 -19.59
N ILE A 174 -7.23 0.13 -20.34
CA ILE A 174 -8.35 -0.36 -21.14
C ILE A 174 -8.83 -1.69 -20.52
N PRO A 175 -10.09 -1.79 -20.06
CA PRO A 175 -10.65 -3.01 -19.51
C PRO A 175 -10.90 -4.07 -20.59
N ILE A 176 -11.21 -5.30 -20.19
CA ILE A 176 -11.63 -6.34 -21.14
C ILE A 176 -13.00 -5.99 -21.70
N VAL A 177 -13.04 -5.54 -22.96
CA VAL A 177 -14.23 -5.15 -23.71
C VAL A 177 -14.14 -5.63 -25.16
N ALA A 178 -15.21 -5.44 -25.94
CA ALA A 178 -15.18 -5.78 -27.36
C ALA A 178 -14.17 -4.90 -28.14
N PRO A 179 -13.56 -5.40 -29.24
CA PRO A 179 -12.51 -4.68 -29.99
C PRO A 179 -12.91 -3.26 -30.43
N ASN A 180 -14.16 -3.05 -30.86
CA ASN A 180 -14.66 -1.73 -31.26
C ASN A 180 -14.70 -0.74 -30.08
N GLU A 181 -15.09 -1.21 -28.89
CA GLU A 181 -15.13 -0.38 -27.68
C GLU A 181 -13.73 -0.05 -27.18
N ALA A 182 -12.81 -1.02 -27.21
CA ALA A 182 -11.41 -0.81 -26.89
C ALA A 182 -10.75 0.22 -27.84
N ALA A 183 -11.04 0.15 -29.14
CA ALA A 183 -10.56 1.13 -30.11
C ALA A 183 -11.12 2.55 -29.84
N GLN A 184 -12.40 2.68 -29.46
CA GLN A 184 -12.97 3.97 -29.08
C GLN A 184 -12.29 4.56 -27.83
N LEU A 185 -12.03 3.74 -26.81
CA LEU A 185 -11.27 4.15 -25.62
C LEU A 185 -9.84 4.55 -25.97
N ALA A 186 -9.14 3.76 -26.79
CA ALA A 186 -7.78 4.07 -27.22
C ALA A 186 -7.70 5.37 -28.02
N ALA A 187 -8.65 5.62 -28.93
CA ALA A 187 -8.73 6.87 -29.69
C ALA A 187 -8.97 8.08 -28.76
N LYS A 188 -9.84 7.93 -27.76
CA LYS A 188 -10.05 8.94 -26.72
C LYS A 188 -8.76 9.21 -25.93
N TYR A 189 -8.07 8.17 -25.46
CA TYR A 189 -6.84 8.32 -24.67
C TYR A 189 -5.68 8.89 -25.49
N ARG A 190 -5.58 8.54 -26.78
CA ARG A 190 -4.67 9.19 -27.72
C ARG A 190 -4.93 10.71 -27.81
N GLY A 191 -6.20 11.11 -27.92
CA GLY A 191 -6.59 12.52 -27.91
C GLY A 191 -6.26 13.26 -26.61
N GLN A 192 -6.09 12.52 -25.51
CA GLN A 192 -5.67 13.03 -24.20
C GLN A 192 -4.15 13.02 -24.00
N GLY A 193 -3.38 12.54 -24.98
CA GLY A 193 -1.91 12.55 -24.95
C GLY A 193 -1.25 11.29 -24.40
N PHE A 194 -2.01 10.27 -23.99
CA PHE A 194 -1.43 9.01 -23.51
C PHE A 194 -0.72 8.27 -24.65
N GLN A 195 0.56 7.96 -24.43
CA GLN A 195 1.38 7.18 -25.37
C GLN A 195 1.49 5.71 -24.98
N THR A 196 1.17 5.38 -23.72
CA THR A 196 1.16 4.00 -23.22
C THR A 196 -0.25 3.61 -22.80
N LEU A 197 -0.68 2.39 -23.13
CA LEU A 197 -1.98 1.85 -22.74
C LEU A 197 -1.77 0.54 -21.97
N LYS A 198 -2.35 0.45 -20.77
CA LYS A 198 -2.39 -0.81 -19.98
C LYS A 198 -3.64 -1.58 -20.36
N LEU A 199 -3.48 -2.68 -21.09
CA LEU A 199 -4.59 -3.51 -21.53
C LEU A 199 -4.78 -4.67 -20.56
N LYS A 200 -5.98 -4.79 -19.99
CA LYS A 200 -6.40 -5.98 -19.25
C LYS A 200 -6.65 -7.11 -20.27
N VAL A 201 -5.96 -8.23 -20.12
CA VAL A 201 -6.02 -9.43 -20.98
C VAL A 201 -6.20 -10.69 -20.11
N GLY A 202 -6.06 -11.89 -20.67
CA GLY A 202 -6.02 -13.12 -19.86
C GLY A 202 -7.30 -13.96 -19.86
N LYS A 203 -8.38 -13.53 -20.55
CA LYS A 203 -9.61 -14.35 -20.65
C LYS A 203 -9.60 -15.29 -21.84
N ASN A 204 -9.15 -14.80 -22.99
CA ASN A 204 -9.13 -15.58 -24.22
C ASN A 204 -8.10 -14.97 -25.18
N LEU A 205 -6.99 -15.67 -25.37
CA LEU A 205 -5.86 -15.23 -26.19
C LEU A 205 -6.30 -14.66 -27.55
N ASN A 206 -7.15 -15.38 -28.30
CA ASN A 206 -7.59 -14.92 -29.62
C ASN A 206 -8.36 -13.60 -29.54
N SER A 207 -9.25 -13.46 -28.56
CA SER A 207 -10.02 -12.24 -28.36
C SER A 207 -9.12 -11.08 -27.93
N ASP A 208 -8.14 -11.35 -27.06
CA ASP A 208 -7.17 -10.36 -26.58
C ASP A 208 -6.30 -9.82 -27.74
N ILE A 209 -5.89 -10.70 -28.66
CA ILE A 209 -5.15 -10.32 -29.89
C ILE A 209 -6.02 -9.46 -30.83
N GLU A 210 -7.31 -9.79 -31.00
CA GLU A 210 -8.21 -8.97 -31.82
C GLU A 210 -8.44 -7.57 -31.22
N VAL A 211 -8.48 -7.45 -29.89
CA VAL A 211 -8.51 -6.16 -29.19
C VAL A 211 -7.23 -5.36 -29.46
N LEU A 212 -6.04 -5.97 -29.34
CA LEU A 212 -4.76 -5.32 -29.61
C LEU A 212 -4.65 -4.83 -31.06
N LYS A 213 -5.12 -5.62 -32.04
CA LYS A 213 -5.19 -5.21 -33.45
C LYS A 213 -6.11 -4.00 -33.64
N ALA A 214 -7.29 -4.02 -33.03
CA ALA A 214 -8.24 -2.91 -33.14
C ALA A 214 -7.68 -1.60 -32.55
N ILE A 215 -6.98 -1.67 -31.41
CA ILE A 215 -6.30 -0.51 -30.82
C ILE A 215 -5.20 0.01 -31.75
N ARG A 216 -4.38 -0.87 -32.32
CA ARG A 216 -3.26 -0.48 -33.20
C ARG A 216 -3.71 0.26 -34.46
N LEU A 217 -4.93 0.04 -34.95
CA LEU A 217 -5.49 0.78 -36.08
C LEU A 217 -5.75 2.28 -35.77
N VAL A 218 -6.09 2.60 -34.53
CA VAL A 218 -6.49 3.96 -34.11
C VAL A 218 -5.39 4.67 -33.30
N HIS A 219 -4.47 3.92 -32.70
CA HIS A 219 -3.30 4.41 -31.98
C HIS A 219 -2.05 3.63 -32.43
N PRO A 220 -1.53 3.90 -33.64
CA PRO A 220 -0.51 3.08 -34.29
C PRO A 220 0.85 3.08 -33.58
N ASP A 221 1.13 4.10 -32.78
CA ASP A 221 2.44 4.31 -32.15
C ASP A 221 2.40 4.06 -30.64
N CYS A 222 1.27 3.61 -30.07
CA CYS A 222 1.21 3.39 -28.63
C CYS A 222 2.07 2.22 -28.18
N SER A 223 2.62 2.39 -26.99
CA SER A 223 3.19 1.32 -26.18
C SER A 223 2.08 0.57 -25.44
N PHE A 224 2.27 -0.73 -25.22
CA PHE A 224 1.35 -1.54 -24.43
C PHE A 224 2.00 -2.00 -23.13
N ILE A 225 1.25 -1.93 -22.04
CA ILE A 225 1.43 -2.80 -20.87
C ILE A 225 0.32 -3.85 -20.97
N LEU A 226 0.65 -5.11 -20.80
CA LEU A 226 -0.35 -6.19 -20.76
C LEU A 226 -0.49 -6.64 -19.32
N ASP A 227 -1.71 -6.72 -18.84
CA ASP A 227 -2.00 -7.19 -17.50
C ASP A 227 -3.01 -8.33 -17.58
N ALA A 228 -2.52 -9.55 -17.39
CA ALA A 228 -3.33 -10.75 -17.53
C ALA A 228 -4.07 -11.12 -16.25
N ASN A 229 -3.75 -10.51 -15.11
CA ASN A 229 -4.27 -10.85 -13.79
C ASN A 229 -4.43 -12.38 -13.61
N GLU A 230 -3.33 -13.12 -13.78
CA GLU A 230 -3.27 -14.58 -13.60
C GLU A 230 -3.98 -15.42 -14.68
N GLY A 231 -4.44 -14.80 -15.77
CA GLY A 231 -5.37 -15.41 -16.71
C GLY A 231 -4.82 -16.46 -17.68
N TYR A 232 -3.50 -16.53 -17.90
CA TYR A 232 -2.90 -17.47 -18.84
C TYR A 232 -2.18 -18.63 -18.17
N THR A 233 -2.05 -19.74 -18.88
CA THR A 233 -0.95 -20.69 -18.61
C THR A 233 0.37 -20.12 -19.12
N ALA A 234 1.50 -20.69 -18.70
CA ALA A 234 2.82 -20.28 -19.19
C ALA A 234 2.92 -20.38 -20.73
N GLU A 235 2.37 -21.45 -21.32
CA GLU A 235 2.36 -21.64 -22.77
C GLU A 235 1.54 -20.58 -23.47
N GLN A 236 0.35 -20.25 -22.93
CA GLN A 236 -0.50 -19.21 -23.48
C GLN A 236 0.14 -17.82 -23.36
N ALA A 237 0.81 -17.53 -22.24
CA ALA A 237 1.53 -16.27 -22.07
C ALA A 237 2.67 -16.13 -23.09
N ILE A 238 3.43 -17.20 -23.32
CA ILE A 238 4.48 -17.22 -24.35
C ILE A 238 3.86 -17.05 -25.75
N GLU A 239 2.74 -17.73 -26.03
CA GLU A 239 2.02 -17.59 -27.30
C GLU A 239 1.53 -16.16 -27.53
N VAL A 240 1.04 -15.46 -26.50
CA VAL A 240 0.69 -14.03 -26.60
C VAL A 240 1.89 -13.20 -27.06
N LEU A 241 3.07 -13.44 -26.50
CA LEU A 241 4.30 -12.74 -26.90
C LEU A 241 4.72 -13.06 -28.34
N ASP A 242 4.61 -14.33 -28.76
CA ASP A 242 4.85 -14.74 -30.15
C ASP A 242 3.93 -13.98 -31.12
N ARG A 243 2.62 -13.93 -30.82
CA ARG A 243 1.61 -13.27 -31.66
C ARG A 243 1.80 -11.76 -31.72
N LEU A 244 2.24 -11.14 -30.61
CA LEU A 244 2.57 -9.72 -30.60
C LEU A 244 3.81 -9.41 -31.42
N ASN A 245 4.85 -10.25 -31.31
CA ASN A 245 6.05 -10.11 -32.11
C ASN A 245 5.76 -10.28 -33.61
N GLU A 246 4.89 -11.21 -34.01
CA GLU A 246 4.39 -11.33 -35.40
C GLU A 246 3.69 -10.06 -35.90
N MET A 247 3.02 -9.34 -34.99
CA MET A 247 2.38 -8.06 -35.27
C MET A 247 3.35 -6.87 -35.23
N GLY A 248 4.64 -7.09 -34.95
CA GLY A 248 5.63 -6.03 -34.78
C GLY A 248 5.42 -5.21 -33.51
N VAL A 249 4.77 -5.79 -32.49
CA VAL A 249 4.45 -5.15 -31.22
C VAL A 249 5.33 -5.77 -30.13
N THR A 250 6.05 -4.93 -29.41
CA THR A 250 6.77 -5.32 -28.19
C THR A 250 6.14 -4.58 -27.01
N PRO A 251 5.45 -5.26 -26.08
CA PRO A 251 4.92 -4.62 -24.89
C PRO A 251 6.05 -4.12 -23.98
N VAL A 252 5.82 -3.02 -23.29
CA VAL A 252 6.74 -2.44 -22.29
C VAL A 252 6.86 -3.36 -21.08
N LEU A 253 5.73 -3.93 -20.66
CA LEU A 253 5.63 -4.78 -19.49
C LEU A 253 4.53 -5.83 -19.71
N PHE A 254 4.77 -7.05 -19.24
CA PHE A 254 3.78 -8.11 -19.13
C PHE A 254 3.55 -8.46 -17.66
N GLU A 255 2.47 -7.94 -17.11
CA GLU A 255 2.10 -8.02 -15.70
C GLU A 255 1.23 -9.25 -15.43
N GLN A 256 1.62 -9.98 -14.37
CA GLN A 256 1.01 -11.19 -13.82
C GLN A 256 0.47 -12.14 -14.91
N PRO A 257 1.32 -12.62 -15.85
CA PRO A 257 0.89 -13.40 -17.00
C PRO A 257 0.22 -14.72 -16.59
N VAL A 258 0.76 -15.38 -15.56
CA VAL A 258 0.34 -16.70 -15.10
C VAL A 258 -0.24 -16.68 -13.70
N HIS A 259 -0.89 -17.79 -13.32
CA HIS A 259 -1.39 -18.00 -11.97
C HIS A 259 -0.29 -17.80 -10.93
N ARG A 260 -0.60 -17.13 -9.82
CA ARG A 260 0.39 -16.75 -8.79
C ARG A 260 1.11 -17.90 -8.08
N ASP A 261 0.60 -19.11 -8.20
CA ASP A 261 1.27 -20.32 -7.66
C ASP A 261 2.19 -20.99 -8.67
N ASP A 262 2.09 -20.60 -9.95
CA ASP A 262 2.89 -21.16 -11.03
C ASP A 262 4.24 -20.42 -11.12
N TRP A 263 5.07 -20.57 -10.08
CA TRP A 263 6.39 -19.94 -10.01
C TRP A 263 7.33 -20.43 -11.12
N GLU A 264 7.22 -21.71 -11.49
CA GLU A 264 7.99 -22.27 -12.60
C GLU A 264 7.52 -21.67 -13.93
N GLY A 265 6.21 -21.60 -14.17
CA GLY A 265 5.65 -20.93 -15.33
C GLY A 265 6.00 -19.44 -15.38
N LEU A 266 5.94 -18.73 -14.25
CA LEU A 266 6.29 -17.31 -14.19
C LEU A 266 7.78 -17.10 -14.48
N ARG A 267 8.66 -17.94 -13.95
CA ARG A 267 10.09 -17.95 -14.27
C ARG A 267 10.31 -18.21 -15.76
N ASP A 268 9.68 -19.24 -16.30
CA ASP A 268 9.87 -19.67 -17.68
C ASP A 268 9.36 -18.60 -18.67
N VAL A 269 8.19 -18.02 -18.40
CA VAL A 269 7.68 -16.86 -19.15
C VAL A 269 8.64 -15.67 -19.04
N SER A 270 9.17 -15.37 -17.85
CA SER A 270 10.11 -14.24 -17.65
C SER A 270 11.41 -14.41 -18.44
N VAL A 271 11.98 -15.62 -18.43
CA VAL A 271 13.20 -15.94 -19.19
C VAL A 271 12.93 -15.79 -20.68
N VAL A 272 11.86 -16.40 -21.20
CA VAL A 272 11.51 -16.33 -22.62
C VAL A 272 11.20 -14.89 -23.05
N ALA A 273 10.41 -14.16 -22.26
CA ALA A 273 10.05 -12.76 -22.47
C ALA A 273 11.28 -11.88 -22.64
N MET A 274 12.24 -12.01 -21.72
CA MET A 274 13.46 -11.21 -21.72
C MET A 274 14.44 -11.65 -22.83
N ASP A 275 14.69 -12.95 -22.98
CA ASP A 275 15.72 -13.45 -23.88
C ASP A 275 15.31 -13.28 -25.35
N LYS A 276 14.06 -13.64 -25.68
CA LYS A 276 13.56 -13.65 -27.06
C LYS A 276 12.98 -12.31 -27.48
N TYR A 277 12.27 -11.61 -26.60
CA TYR A 277 11.48 -10.43 -26.98
C TYR A 277 11.92 -9.14 -26.29
N LYS A 278 12.82 -9.19 -25.31
CA LYS A 278 13.26 -8.04 -24.49
C LYS A 278 12.09 -7.37 -23.74
N VAL A 279 11.13 -8.18 -23.31
CA VAL A 279 9.95 -7.76 -22.52
C VAL A 279 10.18 -8.07 -21.06
N ALA A 280 9.94 -7.08 -20.19
CA ALA A 280 9.94 -7.30 -18.74
C ALA A 280 8.63 -7.97 -18.29
N VAL A 281 8.71 -8.84 -17.29
CA VAL A 281 7.56 -9.46 -16.63
C VAL A 281 7.50 -8.97 -15.19
N ALA A 282 6.32 -8.55 -14.74
CA ALA A 282 6.07 -8.15 -13.35
C ALA A 282 5.05 -9.09 -12.70
N ALA A 283 5.17 -9.30 -11.39
CA ALA A 283 4.08 -9.79 -10.56
C ALA A 283 3.30 -8.57 -10.04
N ASP A 284 1.97 -8.65 -9.95
CA ASP A 284 1.13 -7.54 -9.47
C ASP A 284 1.17 -7.47 -7.92
N GLU A 285 1.16 -6.27 -7.33
CA GLU A 285 1.35 -5.99 -5.89
C GLU A 285 0.37 -4.93 -5.32
N SER A 286 -0.65 -5.35 -4.58
CA SER A 286 -1.38 -4.54 -3.57
C SER A 286 -2.36 -5.41 -2.74
N LEU A 287 -3.40 -4.87 -2.09
CA LEU A 287 -4.39 -5.65 -1.28
C LEU A 287 -4.96 -6.88 -2.02
N GLU A 288 -4.97 -6.84 -3.34
CA GLU A 288 -5.31 -7.96 -4.21
C GLU A 288 -4.31 -9.12 -4.10
N VAL A 289 -3.01 -8.87 -3.90
CA VAL A 289 -2.00 -9.89 -3.55
C VAL A 289 -2.31 -10.54 -2.23
N ILE A 290 -2.80 -9.80 -1.25
CA ILE A 290 -3.15 -10.37 0.05
C ILE A 290 -4.33 -11.33 -0.11
N ASP A 291 -5.38 -10.91 -0.81
CA ASP A 291 -6.55 -11.76 -1.06
C ASP A 291 -6.23 -12.94 -1.97
N ALA A 292 -5.42 -12.69 -3.00
CA ALA A 292 -4.87 -13.72 -3.86
C ALA A 292 -4.08 -14.70 -2.98
N ALA A 293 -2.91 -14.35 -2.41
CA ALA A 293 -2.07 -15.23 -1.59
C ALA A 293 -2.85 -16.11 -0.62
N ARG A 294 -3.84 -15.55 0.10
CA ARG A 294 -4.76 -16.30 0.98
C ARG A 294 -5.52 -17.41 0.26
N LYS A 295 -6.11 -17.14 -0.90
CA LYS A 295 -6.84 -18.14 -1.71
C LYS A 295 -5.96 -19.29 -2.20
N ALA A 296 -4.64 -19.09 -2.33
CA ALA A 296 -3.73 -20.19 -2.69
C ALA A 296 -3.00 -20.81 -1.50
N ASN A 297 -3.32 -20.36 -0.29
CA ASN A 297 -2.63 -20.86 0.89
C ASN A 297 -1.10 -20.60 0.84
N VAL A 298 -0.69 -19.46 0.27
CA VAL A 298 0.69 -18.97 0.30
C VAL A 298 0.90 -18.15 1.57
N ALA A 299 2.00 -18.40 2.27
CA ALA A 299 2.36 -17.66 3.46
C ALA A 299 2.62 -16.18 3.10
N LEU A 300 1.96 -15.27 3.82
CA LEU A 300 2.07 -13.83 3.58
C LEU A 300 3.12 -13.21 4.50
N MET A 301 3.94 -12.32 3.94
CA MET A 301 4.85 -11.45 4.68
C MET A 301 4.49 -10.00 4.40
N ILE A 302 4.48 -9.18 5.44
CA ILE A 302 4.45 -7.72 5.28
C ILE A 302 5.83 -7.16 5.62
N GLY A 303 6.31 -6.25 4.79
CA GLY A 303 7.52 -5.49 5.03
C GLY A 303 7.34 -4.06 4.53
N GLY A 304 8.45 -3.33 4.43
CA GLY A 304 8.46 -2.01 3.83
C GLY A 304 9.89 -1.56 3.50
N MET A 305 10.00 -0.30 3.10
CA MET A 305 11.28 0.35 2.85
C MET A 305 11.96 0.74 4.18
N VAL A 306 13.06 1.48 4.10
CA VAL A 306 13.63 2.12 5.30
C VAL A 306 12.73 3.29 5.70
N GLU A 307 11.85 3.00 6.64
CA GLU A 307 10.68 3.82 7.00
C GLU A 307 10.75 4.21 8.48
N THR A 308 10.05 5.28 8.82
CA THR A 308 9.80 5.63 10.22
C THR A 308 8.58 4.89 10.76
N ARG A 309 8.28 5.09 12.06
CA ARG A 309 7.06 4.52 12.66
C ARG A 309 5.75 5.05 12.07
N ILE A 310 5.78 6.09 11.23
CA ILE A 310 4.57 6.56 10.53
C ILE A 310 4.12 5.49 9.53
N ALA A 311 4.93 5.14 8.54
CA ALA A 311 4.58 4.13 7.54
C ALA A 311 4.57 2.71 8.13
N MET A 312 5.56 2.36 8.96
CA MET A 312 5.63 1.04 9.60
C MET A 312 4.47 0.79 10.56
N GLY A 313 3.98 1.84 11.24
CA GLY A 313 2.79 1.75 12.08
C GLY A 313 1.52 1.48 11.29
N PHE A 314 1.37 2.11 10.12
CA PHE A 314 0.27 1.81 9.20
C PHE A 314 0.32 0.35 8.72
N ALA A 315 1.49 -0.13 8.30
CA ALA A 315 1.68 -1.53 7.91
C ALA A 315 1.36 -2.49 9.07
N GLY A 316 1.79 -2.17 10.30
CA GLY A 316 1.47 -2.95 11.49
C GLY A 316 -0.04 -3.04 11.78
N HIS A 317 -0.77 -1.94 11.61
CA HIS A 317 -2.24 -1.93 11.72
C HIS A 317 -2.90 -2.76 10.62
N LEU A 318 -2.41 -2.68 9.38
CA LEU A 318 -2.90 -3.50 8.28
C LEU A 318 -2.70 -5.00 8.57
N ALA A 319 -1.52 -5.36 9.04
CA ALA A 319 -1.17 -6.73 9.39
C ALA A 319 -2.05 -7.29 10.51
N ALA A 320 -2.19 -6.53 11.60
CA ALA A 320 -3.03 -6.90 12.73
C ALA A 320 -4.52 -6.96 12.37
N GLY A 321 -4.99 -6.03 11.53
CA GLY A 321 -6.39 -5.93 11.12
C GLY A 321 -6.81 -7.07 10.18
N LEU A 322 -5.95 -7.47 9.25
CA LEU A 322 -6.24 -8.55 8.30
C LEU A 322 -5.97 -9.95 8.89
N GLY A 323 -5.03 -10.07 9.83
CA GLY A 323 -4.75 -11.30 10.57
C GLY A 323 -4.28 -12.47 9.69
N CYS A 324 -3.78 -12.19 8.49
CA CYS A 324 -3.44 -13.21 7.49
C CYS A 324 -1.93 -13.31 7.18
N PHE A 325 -1.09 -12.52 7.87
CA PHE A 325 0.36 -12.52 7.64
C PHE A 325 1.05 -13.56 8.52
N SER A 326 1.81 -14.45 7.89
CA SER A 326 2.66 -15.45 8.53
C SER A 326 3.98 -14.85 9.04
N PHE A 327 4.46 -13.79 8.39
CA PHE A 327 5.69 -13.08 8.74
C PHE A 327 5.45 -11.57 8.78
N ILE A 328 6.12 -10.88 9.72
CA ILE A 328 6.04 -9.43 9.89
C ILE A 328 7.48 -8.91 9.98
N ASP A 329 7.85 -8.07 9.03
CA ASP A 329 9.18 -7.48 8.88
C ASP A 329 9.09 -5.96 8.91
N LEU A 330 8.76 -5.43 10.09
CA LEU A 330 8.48 -4.02 10.33
C LEU A 330 9.47 -3.46 11.36
N ASP A 331 10.76 -3.69 11.11
CA ASP A 331 11.85 -3.44 12.06
C ASP A 331 12.69 -2.20 11.74
N THR A 332 12.46 -1.53 10.60
CA THR A 332 13.28 -0.41 10.16
C THR A 332 13.32 0.79 11.13
N PRO A 333 12.31 1.05 11.98
CA PRO A 333 12.44 2.05 13.05
C PRO A 333 13.55 1.75 14.06
N LEU A 334 13.97 0.48 14.22
CA LEU A 334 15.09 0.09 15.07
C LEU A 334 16.46 0.50 14.48
N LEU A 335 16.51 0.77 13.17
CA LEU A 335 17.72 1.21 12.48
C LEU A 335 17.95 2.72 12.65
N LEU A 336 16.93 3.48 13.04
CA LEU A 336 17.00 4.91 13.20
C LEU A 336 17.79 5.28 14.47
N SER A 337 18.59 6.35 14.37
CA SER A 337 19.34 6.88 15.52
C SER A 337 18.43 7.49 16.60
N GLU A 338 17.27 7.98 16.18
CA GLU A 338 16.21 8.50 17.03
C GLU A 338 14.85 8.22 16.42
N ASP A 339 13.83 8.29 17.26
CA ASP A 339 12.45 8.09 16.86
C ASP A 339 11.77 9.44 16.63
N PRO A 340 11.40 9.80 15.39
CA PRO A 340 10.83 11.12 15.09
C PRO A 340 9.35 11.24 15.47
N VAL A 341 8.73 10.19 16.02
CA VAL A 341 7.29 10.11 16.30
C VAL A 341 7.04 9.98 17.80
N TYR A 342 5.91 10.52 18.28
CA TYR A 342 5.38 10.24 19.62
C TYR A 342 4.16 9.31 19.52
N GLY A 343 4.04 8.33 20.41
CA GLY A 343 2.99 7.30 20.34
C GLY A 343 3.31 6.23 19.30
N GLY A 344 2.32 5.74 18.57
CA GLY A 344 2.49 4.63 17.61
C GLY A 344 2.44 3.26 18.29
N TYR A 345 2.78 2.20 17.54
CA TYR A 345 2.81 0.85 18.09
C TYR A 345 4.01 0.69 19.03
N GLU A 346 3.77 0.01 20.16
CA GLU A 346 4.80 -0.41 21.11
C GLU A 346 4.94 -1.93 20.99
N GLY A 347 5.75 -2.39 20.04
CA GLY A 347 5.92 -3.82 19.79
C GLY A 347 7.17 -4.11 18.97
N LEU A 348 8.01 -5.01 19.48
CA LEU A 348 9.03 -5.68 18.69
C LEU A 348 8.33 -6.83 17.95
N PHE A 349 8.05 -6.66 16.65
CA PHE A 349 7.56 -7.76 15.81
C PHE A 349 8.73 -8.68 15.48
N VAL A 350 9.11 -9.53 16.44
CA VAL A 350 10.08 -10.61 16.20
C VAL A 350 9.30 -11.85 15.80
N VAL A 351 9.52 -12.31 14.58
CA VAL A 351 8.97 -13.58 14.07
C VAL A 351 9.32 -14.72 15.04
N LYS A 352 8.30 -15.36 15.62
CA LYS A 352 8.47 -16.67 16.25
C LYS A 352 8.69 -17.70 15.15
N LYS A 353 9.82 -18.39 15.23
CA LYS A 353 10.06 -19.62 14.50
C LYS A 353 9.29 -20.73 15.22
N GLU A 354 8.13 -21.11 14.71
CA GLU A 354 7.55 -22.44 14.92
C GLU A 354 7.81 -23.29 13.68
#